data_AF-A0AAD5NIZ7-F1
#
_entry.id   AF-A0AAD5NIZ7-F1
#
_cell.length_a   1.000
_cell.length_b   1.000
_cell.length_c   1.000
_cell.angle_alpha   90.00
_cell.angle_beta   90.00
_cell.angle_gamma   90.00
#
_symmetry.space_group_name_H-M   'P 1'
#
loop_
_entity.id
_entity.type
_entity.pdbx_description
1 polymer ?
#
loop_
_entity_poly.entity_id
_entity_poly.type
_entity_poly.pdbx_seq_one_letter_code
_entity_poly.pdbx_strand_id
1 'polypeptide(L)'
;MLVKQCWRLIKWPNSLMARVIRVSRWRIGARSSLLIYGDRWIPRLHSFMIQSPLILGQDTTAEAILSLPLSAQADDVLIWHFGKYGNYLVRSDYKPSKSLLSIEVPSDSAGLGCWKSIWIMNVPPKVKSFIWKVCRNWIPLLFNITSRGISYNGICPVCFKVPETTTHAL
;
A
#
# COMPACT_ATOMS: atom_id res chain seq x y z
N MET A 1 5.67 22.19 9.23
CA MET A 1 4.75 21.62 8.21
C MET A 1 4.94 20.12 7.95
N LEU A 2 6.14 19.55 8.12
CA LEU A 2 6.42 18.12 7.90
C LEU A 2 5.73 17.17 8.89
N VAL A 3 5.61 17.55 10.17
CA VAL A 3 5.00 16.72 11.24
C VAL A 3 3.54 16.34 10.92
N LYS A 4 2.75 17.25 10.32
CA LYS A 4 1.37 16.95 9.89
C LYS A 4 1.31 15.92 8.75
N GLN A 5 2.33 15.85 7.90
CA GLN A 5 2.42 14.86 6.82
C GLN A 5 2.86 13.49 7.36
N CYS A 6 3.78 13.46 8.32
CA CYS A 6 4.20 12.22 9.00
C CYS A 6 3.04 11.54 9.74
N TRP A 7 2.16 12.32 10.38
CA TRP A 7 0.97 11.79 11.05
C TRP A 7 0.01 11.08 10.09
N ARG A 8 -0.11 11.55 8.84
CA ARG A 8 -0.92 10.88 7.81
C ARG A 8 -0.34 9.52 7.40
N LEU A 9 0.98 9.36 7.43
CA LEU A 9 1.64 8.08 7.14
C LEU A 9 1.41 7.05 8.24
N ILE A 10 1.38 7.50 9.50
CA ILE A 10 1.08 6.64 10.66
C ILE A 10 -0.39 6.20 10.65
N LYS A 11 -1.32 7.14 10.42
CA LYS A 11 -2.76 6.82 10.38
C LYS A 11 -3.19 6.00 9.17
N TRP A 12 -2.48 6.11 8.04
CA TRP A 12 -2.86 5.45 6.78
C TRP A 12 -1.69 4.64 6.20
N PRO A 13 -1.40 3.46 6.78
CA PRO A 13 -0.26 2.62 6.40
C PRO A 13 -0.33 2.10 4.96
N ASN A 14 -1.53 2.08 4.37
CA ASN A 14 -1.80 1.62 3.01
C ASN A 14 -1.89 2.76 1.98
N SER A 15 -1.60 4.01 2.39
CA SER A 15 -1.54 5.14 1.47
C SER A 15 -0.44 4.94 0.41
N LEU A 16 -0.62 5.55 -0.77
CA LEU A 16 0.39 5.49 -1.84
C LEU A 16 1.76 5.91 -1.32
N MET A 17 1.82 7.01 -0.56
CA MET A 17 3.08 7.52 -0.03
C MET A 17 3.74 6.55 0.97
N ALA A 18 2.96 5.92 1.86
CA ALA A 18 3.50 4.90 2.77
C ALA A 18 4.04 3.69 2.01
N ARG A 19 3.33 3.25 0.97
CA ARG A 19 3.77 2.15 0.10
C ARG A 19 5.07 2.50 -0.62
N VAL A 20 5.16 3.68 -1.22
CA VAL A 20 6.36 4.14 -1.92
C VAL A 20 7.57 4.19 -0.99
N ILE A 21 7.42 4.77 0.20
CA ILE A 21 8.52 4.87 1.19
C ILE A 21 8.98 3.48 1.64
N ARG A 22 8.06 2.52 1.84
CA ARG A 22 8.37 1.14 2.27
C ARG A 22 9.27 0.38 1.28
N VAL A 23 9.14 0.63 -0.01
CA VAL A 23 9.94 -0.03 -1.07
C VAL A 23 11.06 0.84 -1.63
N SER A 24 11.21 2.06 -1.13
CA SER A 24 12.34 2.93 -1.46
C SER A 24 13.60 2.50 -0.69
N ARG A 25 14.76 2.77 -1.30
CA ARG A 25 16.08 2.43 -0.74
C ARG A 25 16.93 3.68 -0.58
N TRP A 26 17.84 3.68 0.38
CA TRP A 26 18.84 4.72 0.53
C TRP A 26 20.02 4.50 -0.40
N ARG A 27 20.45 5.57 -1.07
CA ARG A 27 21.75 5.64 -1.72
C ARG A 27 22.75 6.19 -0.71
N ILE A 28 23.81 5.43 -0.46
CA ILE A 28 24.85 5.82 0.49
C ILE A 28 25.70 6.95 -0.12
N GLY A 29 25.82 8.04 0.63
CA GLY A 29 26.68 9.19 0.39
C GLY A 29 27.69 9.36 1.53
N ALA A 30 27.79 10.57 2.10
CA ALA A 30 28.73 10.95 3.17
C ALA A 30 28.50 10.25 4.55
N ARG A 31 27.57 9.29 4.65
CA ARG A 31 27.23 8.50 5.85
C ARG A 31 26.84 9.33 7.09
N SER A 32 26.32 10.54 6.91
CA SER A 32 25.92 11.40 8.03
C SER A 32 24.54 11.06 8.60
N SER A 33 23.73 10.25 7.90
CA SER A 33 22.31 10.06 8.26
C SER A 33 21.79 8.63 8.15
N LEU A 34 22.63 7.66 7.77
CA LEU A 34 22.22 6.27 7.54
C LEU A 34 22.75 5.30 8.61
N LEU A 35 21.86 4.46 9.13
CA LEU A 35 22.20 3.31 9.95
C LEU A 35 22.54 2.12 9.04
N ILE A 36 23.83 1.80 8.89
CA ILE A 36 24.34 0.73 8.01
C ILE A 36 23.61 -0.61 8.23
N TYR A 37 23.20 -0.93 9.46
CA TYR A 37 22.52 -2.18 9.79
C TYR A 37 20.99 -2.07 9.93
N GLY A 38 20.44 -0.86 9.97
CA GLY A 38 19.00 -0.61 10.15
C GLY A 38 18.27 -0.10 8.91
N ASP A 39 19.01 0.50 7.98
CA ASP A 39 18.44 1.14 6.80
C ASP A 39 18.49 0.25 5.56
N ARG A 40 17.51 0.47 4.68
CA ARG A 40 17.34 -0.25 3.42
C ARG A 40 18.25 0.33 2.35
N TRP A 41 19.48 -0.15 2.19
CA TRP A 41 20.40 0.34 1.16
C TRP A 41 20.91 -0.75 0.20
N ILE A 42 20.69 -2.03 0.52
CA ILE A 42 21.18 -3.16 -0.29
C ILE A 42 20.19 -3.48 -1.42
N PRO A 43 20.65 -3.67 -2.67
CA PRO A 43 19.80 -4.03 -3.81
C PRO A 43 19.37 -5.51 -3.78
N ARG A 44 18.73 -5.97 -2.69
CA ARG A 44 18.14 -7.32 -2.59
C ARG A 44 16.61 -7.23 -2.60
N LEU A 45 15.99 -8.03 -3.45
CA LEU A 45 14.55 -7.96 -3.75
C LEU A 45 13.64 -8.36 -2.58
N HIS A 46 14.14 -9.11 -1.60
CA HIS A 46 13.35 -9.62 -0.47
C HIS A 46 13.68 -8.96 0.88
N SER A 47 14.91 -8.49 1.06
CA SER A 47 15.36 -7.79 2.26
C SER A 47 16.40 -6.75 1.85
N PHE A 48 15.99 -5.49 1.75
CA PHE A 48 16.92 -4.39 1.44
C PHE A 48 17.94 -4.12 2.57
N MET A 49 18.05 -5.02 3.56
CA MET A 49 18.88 -4.94 4.76
C MET A 49 19.89 -6.09 4.80
N ILE A 50 20.94 -5.93 5.59
CA ILE A 50 21.91 -6.99 5.87
C ILE A 50 21.22 -8.08 6.72
N GLN A 51 21.24 -9.33 6.28
CA GLN A 51 20.68 -10.47 7.02
C GLN A 51 21.75 -11.39 7.66
N SER A 52 23.03 -11.01 7.64
CA SER A 52 24.09 -11.83 8.22
C SER A 52 24.16 -11.67 9.75
N PRO A 53 24.32 -12.75 10.54
CA PRO A 53 24.70 -12.63 11.93
C PRO A 53 26.11 -12.02 12.03
N LEU A 54 26.26 -10.98 12.83
CA LEU A 54 27.55 -10.38 13.14
C LEU A 54 28.34 -11.34 14.05
N ILE A 55 29.25 -12.11 13.46
CA ILE A 55 30.42 -12.61 14.18
C ILE A 55 31.61 -11.85 13.60
N LEU A 56 31.78 -10.60 14.04
CA LEU A 56 33.00 -9.84 13.75
C LEU A 56 34.05 -10.29 14.74
N GLY A 57 35.09 -10.96 14.23
CA GLY A 57 36.34 -11.15 14.96
C GLY A 57 36.91 -9.80 15.36
N GLN A 58 37.27 -9.72 16.63
CA GLN A 58 37.82 -8.59 17.36
C GLN A 58 39.04 -8.01 16.59
N ASP A 59 38.98 -6.69 16.38
CA ASP A 59 40.08 -5.75 16.11
C ASP A 59 40.67 -5.71 14.69
N THR A 60 40.36 -4.61 13.97
CA THR A 60 41.08 -3.94 12.85
C THR A 60 40.21 -3.58 11.64
N THR A 61 39.11 -4.29 11.40
CA THR A 61 38.35 -4.15 10.14
C THR A 61 37.32 -3.02 10.15
N ALA A 62 36.70 -2.70 11.28
CA ALA A 62 35.62 -1.71 11.36
C ALA A 62 36.08 -0.28 11.01
N GLU A 63 37.23 0.15 11.53
CA GLU A 63 37.79 1.48 11.27
C GLU A 63 38.29 1.61 9.82
N ALA A 64 38.88 0.54 9.26
CA ALA A 64 39.30 0.48 7.86
C ALA A 64 38.11 0.52 6.88
N ILE A 65 36.96 -0.06 7.26
CA ILE A 65 35.70 0.00 6.49
C ILE A 65 35.06 1.40 6.55
N LEU A 66 35.27 2.12 7.67
CA LEU A 66 34.82 3.50 7.83
C LEU A 66 35.72 4.50 7.06
N SER A 67 37.02 4.22 6.92
CA SER A 67 37.97 5.09 6.21
C SER A 67 37.96 4.96 4.69
N LEU A 68 37.30 3.93 4.14
CA LEU A 68 37.09 3.77 2.70
C LEU A 68 36.31 4.97 2.14
N PRO A 69 36.89 5.75 1.20
CA PRO A 69 36.23 6.92 0.63
C PRO A 69 35.07 6.46 -0.26
N LEU A 70 33.87 6.40 0.31
CA LEU A 70 32.64 6.39 -0.47
C LEU A 70 32.41 7.81 -0.97
N SER A 71 32.08 7.96 -2.26
CA SER A 71 31.80 9.22 -2.98
C SER A 71 31.48 10.41 -2.05
N ALA A 72 32.50 11.16 -1.65
CA ALA A 72 32.42 12.20 -0.61
C ALA A 72 31.63 13.46 -1.03
N GLN A 73 31.06 13.47 -2.24
CA GLN A 73 30.41 14.64 -2.85
C GLN A 73 28.88 14.56 -2.86
N ALA A 74 28.27 13.49 -2.35
CA ALA A 74 26.82 13.32 -2.38
C ALA A 74 26.25 13.01 -0.99
N ASP A 75 25.12 13.64 -0.67
CA ASP A 75 24.35 13.34 0.53
C ASP A 75 23.61 11.99 0.41
N ASP A 76 23.24 11.45 1.57
CA ASP A 76 22.38 10.28 1.69
C ASP A 76 20.98 10.63 1.15
N VAL A 77 20.55 9.97 0.07
CA VAL A 77 19.26 10.28 -0.59
C VAL A 77 18.41 9.02 -0.70
N LEU A 78 17.13 9.16 -0.35
CA LEU A 78 16.13 8.13 -0.58
C LEU A 78 15.80 8.06 -2.08
N ILE A 79 16.09 6.92 -2.71
CA ILE A 79 15.91 6.69 -4.14
C ILE A 79 14.87 5.60 -4.43
N TRP A 80 14.15 5.79 -5.53
CA TRP A 80 13.21 4.84 -6.08
C TRP A 80 13.91 3.91 -7.08
N HIS A 81 14.15 2.66 -6.68
CA HIS A 81 14.98 1.73 -7.45
C HIS A 81 14.31 1.18 -8.72
N PHE A 82 12.98 1.32 -8.87
CA PHE A 82 12.27 0.93 -10.10
C PHE A 82 12.27 2.02 -11.17
N GLY A 83 12.84 3.20 -10.87
CA GLY A 83 13.05 4.27 -11.83
C GLY A 83 14.46 4.22 -12.41
N LYS A 84 14.58 4.45 -13.72
CA LYS A 84 15.88 4.54 -14.43
C LYS A 84 16.84 5.55 -13.80
N TYR A 85 16.32 6.61 -13.21
CA TYR A 85 17.09 7.72 -12.63
C TYR A 85 16.95 7.84 -11.10
N GLY A 86 16.40 6.82 -10.42
CA GLY A 86 16.15 6.91 -8.97
C GLY A 86 14.96 7.80 -8.56
N ASN A 87 14.30 8.45 -9.52
CA ASN A 87 13.12 9.28 -9.29
C ASN A 87 11.84 8.44 -9.27
N TYR A 88 10.92 8.78 -8.37
CA TYR A 88 9.60 8.17 -8.33
C TYR A 88 8.72 8.68 -9.49
N LEU A 89 8.15 7.74 -10.25
CA LEU A 89 7.08 8.01 -11.20
C LEU A 89 5.92 7.06 -10.92
N VAL A 90 4.68 7.56 -10.89
CA VAL A 90 3.49 6.74 -10.61
C VAL A 90 3.41 5.49 -11.50
N ARG A 91 3.77 5.61 -12.78
CA ARG A 91 3.82 4.49 -13.75
C ARG A 91 4.82 3.38 -13.38
N SER A 92 5.90 3.72 -12.68
CA SER A 92 6.94 2.75 -12.28
C SER A 92 6.56 1.92 -11.05
N ASP A 93 5.45 2.26 -10.39
CA ASP A 93 4.96 1.63 -9.16
C ASP A 93 3.92 0.54 -9.42
N TYR A 94 3.29 0.52 -10.58
CA TYR A 94 2.08 -0.28 -10.82
C TYR A 94 2.29 -1.80 -10.69
N LYS A 95 3.49 -2.29 -11.02
CA LYS A 95 3.86 -3.71 -10.95
C LYS A 95 4.63 -4.07 -9.67
N PRO A 96 5.69 -3.35 -9.28
CA PRO A 96 6.59 -3.84 -8.24
C PRO A 96 6.04 -3.73 -6.82
N SER A 97 5.23 -2.71 -6.52
CA SER A 97 4.67 -2.56 -5.17
C SER A 97 3.57 -3.56 -4.86
N LYS A 98 2.85 -4.07 -5.86
CA LYS A 98 1.86 -5.14 -5.65
C LYS A 98 2.52 -6.47 -5.30
N SER A 99 3.66 -6.79 -5.92
CA SER A 99 4.39 -8.03 -5.64
C SER A 99 5.22 -7.97 -4.36
N LEU A 100 5.77 -6.80 -4.00
CA LEU A 100 6.62 -6.65 -2.81
C LEU A 100 5.88 -6.26 -1.53
N LEU A 101 4.69 -5.66 -1.66
CA LEU A 101 3.82 -5.32 -0.53
C LEU A 101 2.63 -6.28 -0.43
N SER A 102 2.75 -7.51 -0.95
CA SER A 102 1.71 -8.54 -0.87
C SER A 102 1.42 -9.02 0.56
N ILE A 103 1.92 -8.32 1.58
CA ILE A 103 1.46 -8.42 2.96
C ILE A 103 0.22 -7.52 3.09
N GLU A 104 -0.94 -8.18 3.00
CA GLU A 104 -2.21 -7.74 3.62
C GLU A 104 -2.84 -6.44 3.10
N VAL A 105 -3.02 -6.34 1.78
CA VAL A 105 -4.28 -5.76 1.31
C VAL A 105 -5.20 -6.95 1.10
N PRO A 106 -6.33 -7.09 1.82
CA PRO A 106 -7.38 -8.01 1.39
C PRO A 106 -7.71 -7.56 -0.03
N SER A 107 -7.18 -8.33 -0.97
CA SER A 107 -7.54 -8.15 -2.35
C SER A 107 -9.04 -8.40 -2.34
N ASP A 108 -9.79 -7.37 -2.71
CA ASP A 108 -11.24 -7.37 -2.93
C ASP A 108 -11.68 -8.49 -3.93
N SER A 109 -10.71 -9.30 -4.39
CA SER A 109 -10.86 -10.56 -5.10
C SER A 109 -11.42 -11.71 -4.26
N ALA A 110 -11.55 -11.60 -2.94
CA ALA A 110 -12.14 -12.67 -2.13
C ALA A 110 -13.65 -12.89 -2.38
N GLY A 111 -14.36 -11.96 -3.03
CA GLY A 111 -15.81 -12.08 -3.25
C GLY A 111 -16.29 -12.22 -4.70
N LEU A 112 -15.43 -12.08 -5.72
CA LEU A 112 -15.91 -11.51 -6.98
C LEU A 112 -15.27 -12.09 -8.26
N GLY A 113 -15.17 -13.42 -8.34
CA GLY A 113 -14.88 -14.12 -9.60
C GLY A 113 -16.00 -14.00 -10.66
N CYS A 114 -17.17 -13.49 -10.29
CA CYS A 114 -18.40 -13.52 -11.09
C CYS A 114 -18.61 -12.32 -12.03
N TRP A 115 -17.69 -11.34 -12.09
CA TRP A 115 -17.88 -10.15 -12.92
C TRP A 115 -17.96 -10.44 -14.41
N LYS A 116 -17.18 -11.44 -14.89
CA LYS A 116 -17.25 -11.87 -16.29
C LYS A 116 -18.68 -12.26 -16.67
N SER A 117 -19.37 -12.97 -15.78
CA SER A 117 -20.76 -13.39 -15.99
C SER A 117 -21.69 -12.18 -16.18
N ILE A 118 -21.55 -11.12 -15.37
CA ILE A 118 -22.39 -9.91 -15.50
C ILE A 118 -22.20 -9.25 -16.88
N TRP A 119 -20.98 -9.19 -17.37
CA TRP A 119 -20.68 -8.48 -18.61
C TRP A 119 -21.04 -9.28 -19.88
N ILE A 120 -21.07 -10.61 -19.80
CA ILE A 120 -21.44 -11.51 -20.90
C ILE A 120 -22.97 -11.58 -21.10
N MET A 121 -23.79 -11.31 -20.08
CA MET A 121 -25.25 -11.38 -20.20
C MET A 121 -25.78 -10.53 -21.37
N ASN A 122 -26.72 -11.07 -22.13
CA ASN A 122 -27.40 -10.33 -23.21
C ASN A 122 -28.55 -9.46 -22.65
N VAL A 123 -28.20 -8.46 -21.84
CA VAL A 123 -29.14 -7.52 -21.22
C VAL A 123 -28.68 -6.07 -21.46
N PRO A 124 -29.60 -5.08 -21.41
CA PRO A 124 -29.24 -3.69 -21.57
C PRO A 124 -28.13 -3.24 -20.59
N PRO A 125 -27.21 -2.33 -20.98
CA PRO A 125 -26.11 -1.88 -20.13
C PRO A 125 -26.55 -1.31 -18.76
N LYS A 126 -27.76 -0.71 -18.71
CA LYS A 126 -28.36 -0.23 -17.46
C LYS A 126 -28.56 -1.35 -16.44
N VAL A 127 -29.01 -2.53 -16.89
CA VAL A 127 -29.23 -3.70 -16.04
C VAL A 127 -27.91 -4.27 -15.54
N LYS A 128 -26.89 -4.38 -16.41
CA LYS A 128 -25.53 -4.81 -16.00
C LYS A 128 -24.96 -3.91 -14.91
N SER A 129 -25.10 -2.60 -15.09
CA SER A 129 -24.64 -1.60 -14.13
C SER A 129 -25.40 -1.68 -12.82
N PHE A 130 -26.71 -1.94 -12.86
CA PHE A 130 -27.53 -2.15 -11.68
C PHE A 130 -27.08 -3.38 -10.90
N ILE A 131 -26.98 -4.55 -11.54
CA ILE A 131 -26.54 -5.81 -10.89
C ILE A 131 -25.15 -5.62 -10.27
N TRP A 132 -24.22 -4.99 -10.99
CA TRP A 132 -22.89 -4.70 -10.45
C TRP A 132 -22.95 -3.84 -9.18
N LYS A 133 -23.82 -2.82 -9.14
CA LYS A 133 -24.04 -1.98 -7.94
C LYS A 133 -24.70 -2.76 -6.79
N VAL A 134 -25.64 -3.65 -7.09
CA VAL A 134 -26.28 -4.54 -6.09
C VAL A 134 -25.22 -5.44 -5.45
N CYS A 135 -24.45 -6.18 -6.25
CA CYS A 135 -23.42 -7.11 -5.77
C CYS A 135 -22.32 -6.42 -4.96
N ARG A 136 -22.10 -5.12 -5.18
CA ARG A 136 -21.13 -4.29 -4.44
C ARG A 136 -21.70 -3.63 -3.17
N ASN A 137 -22.99 -3.82 -2.85
CA ASN A 137 -23.69 -3.03 -1.81
C ASN A 137 -23.50 -1.51 -2.01
N TRP A 138 -23.57 -1.07 -3.27
CA TRP A 138 -23.40 0.35 -3.66
C TRP A 138 -24.72 1.10 -3.76
N ILE A 139 -25.84 0.40 -3.77
CA ILE A 139 -27.16 1.02 -3.72
C ILE A 139 -27.32 1.70 -2.35
N PRO A 140 -27.84 2.93 -2.31
CA PRO A 140 -28.03 3.70 -1.08
C PRO A 140 -29.22 3.16 -0.27
N LEU A 141 -29.10 1.91 0.20
CA LEU A 141 -30.01 1.32 1.17
C LEU A 141 -29.64 1.81 2.57
N LEU A 142 -30.61 1.91 3.47
CA LEU A 142 -30.35 2.42 4.82
C LEU A 142 -29.29 1.62 5.57
N PHE A 143 -29.28 0.29 5.42
CA PHE A 143 -28.21 -0.54 5.99
C PHE A 143 -26.82 -0.20 5.42
N ASN A 144 -26.72 0.06 4.11
CA ASN A 144 -25.46 0.42 3.48
C ASN A 144 -25.01 1.84 3.89
N ILE A 145 -25.96 2.76 4.06
CA ILE A 145 -25.71 4.13 4.53
C ILE A 145 -25.15 4.12 5.96
N THR A 146 -25.77 3.36 6.86
CA THR A 146 -25.31 3.25 8.26
C THR A 146 -23.97 2.55 8.37
N SER A 147 -23.73 1.51 7.57
CA SER A 147 -22.43 0.82 7.52
C SER A 147 -21.26 1.74 7.11
N ARG A 148 -21.55 2.85 6.42
CA ARG A 148 -20.56 3.85 5.99
C ARG A 148 -20.37 4.99 6.99
N GLY A 149 -20.95 4.88 8.19
CA GLY A 149 -20.77 5.83 9.29
C GLY A 149 -21.70 7.04 9.23
N ILE A 150 -22.76 7.00 8.41
CA ILE A 150 -23.83 8.00 8.47
C ILE A 150 -24.81 7.59 9.58
N SER A 151 -24.94 8.41 10.62
CA SER A 151 -25.82 8.16 11.76
C SER A 151 -27.29 8.26 11.35
N TYR A 152 -27.90 7.12 11.03
CA TYR A 152 -29.31 6.98 10.69
C TYR A 152 -29.87 5.66 11.23
N ASN A 153 -31.18 5.54 11.37
CA ASN A 153 -31.82 4.29 11.76
C ASN A 153 -31.82 3.33 10.56
N GLY A 154 -30.96 2.31 10.58
CA GLY A 154 -30.80 1.36 9.46
C GLY A 154 -31.99 0.42 9.21
N ILE A 155 -33.13 0.68 9.84
CA ILE A 155 -34.36 -0.13 9.80
C ILE A 155 -35.15 0.25 8.54
N CYS A 156 -35.73 -0.75 7.88
CA CYS A 156 -36.59 -0.53 6.71
C CYS A 156 -37.80 0.36 7.05
N PRO A 157 -38.06 1.44 6.28
CA PRO A 157 -39.15 2.38 6.54
C PRO A 157 -40.52 1.81 6.14
N VAL A 158 -40.56 0.63 5.51
CA VAL A 158 -41.80 -0.04 5.08
C VAL A 158 -42.25 -1.04 6.14
N CYS A 159 -41.36 -1.93 6.57
CA CYS A 159 -41.72 -3.00 7.50
C CYS A 159 -41.46 -2.66 8.98
N PHE A 160 -40.62 -1.66 9.27
CA PHE A 160 -40.21 -1.23 10.61
C PHE A 160 -39.64 -2.33 11.52
N LYS A 161 -39.28 -3.50 10.98
CA LYS A 161 -38.88 -4.70 11.75
C LYS A 161 -37.43 -5.13 11.49
N VAL A 162 -36.97 -5.03 10.25
CA VAL A 162 -35.69 -5.60 9.80
C VAL A 162 -34.85 -4.49 9.15
N PRO A 163 -33.51 -4.53 9.26
CA PRO A 163 -32.66 -3.61 8.50
C PRO A 163 -32.89 -3.69 7.00
N GLU A 164 -32.81 -2.54 6.32
CA GLU A 164 -32.97 -2.47 4.86
C GLU A 164 -31.72 -2.96 4.14
N THR A 165 -31.55 -4.28 4.08
CA THR A 165 -30.48 -4.95 3.33
C THR A 165 -30.85 -5.13 1.86
N THR A 166 -29.89 -5.46 1.00
CA THR A 166 -30.13 -5.70 -0.43
C THR A 166 -31.14 -6.81 -0.69
N THR A 167 -31.14 -7.86 0.12
CA THR A 167 -32.12 -8.96 0.02
C THR A 167 -33.49 -8.61 0.59
N HIS A 168 -33.60 -7.52 1.36
CA HIS A 168 -34.86 -7.06 1.91
C HIS A 168 -35.53 -6.00 1.03
N ALA A 169 -34.73 -5.21 0.30
CA ALA A 169 -35.20 -4.12 -0.56
C ALA A 169 -35.49 -4.53 -2.02
N LEU A 170 -34.91 -5.64 -2.49
CA LEU A 170 -35.12 -6.21 -3.83
C LEU A 170 -36.08 -7.39 -3.76
#